data_AF-A0AAE2BVK1-F1
#
_entry.id   AF-A0AAE2BVK1-F1
#
_cell.length_a   1.000
_cell.length_b   1.000
_cell.length_c   1.000
_cell.angle_alpha   90.00
_cell.angle_beta   90.00
_cell.angle_gamma   90.00
#
_symmetry.space_group_name_H-M   'P 1'
#
loop_
_entity.id
_entity.type
_entity.pdbx_description
1 polymer ?
#
loop_
_entity_poly.entity_id
_entity_poly.type
_entity_poly.pdbx_seq_one_letter_code
_entity_poly.pdbx_strand_id
1 'polypeptide(L)'
;MTPYGGRMAEIPDNATPFPHRAGYLYKLQYMVFWEAKDAHNAQKYISWIRRLYNYVTPYASKSPRGAYFNYRDLDIGVNNDEGPISIATAKVWGVKYFSKNFNRLVQVKTRVDPENFFR
;
A
#
# COMPACT_ATOMS: atom_id res chain seq x y z
N MET A 1 2.77 4.64 15.96
CA MET A 1 1.60 5.37 15.44
C MET A 1 2.06 6.76 15.03
N THR A 2 1.56 7.29 13.92
CA THR A 2 1.93 8.64 13.44
C THR A 2 0.66 9.47 13.26
N PRO A 3 0.47 10.55 14.04
CA PRO A 3 -0.72 11.39 13.94
C PRO A 3 -0.75 12.14 12.61
N TYR A 4 -1.94 12.24 12.02
CA TYR A 4 -2.24 13.07 10.85
C TYR A 4 -3.10 14.27 11.30
N GLY A 5 -3.53 15.10 10.36
CA GLY A 5 -4.12 16.41 10.64
C GLY A 5 -3.15 17.55 10.32
N GLY A 6 -3.43 18.76 10.83
CA GLY A 6 -2.64 19.96 10.52
C GLY A 6 -2.38 20.12 9.02
N ARG A 7 -1.11 20.31 8.65
CA ARG A 7 -0.72 20.47 7.25
C ARG A 7 -1.12 19.29 6.34
N MET A 8 -1.21 18.07 6.87
CA MET A 8 -1.63 16.90 6.09
C MET A 8 -3.11 16.94 5.71
N ALA A 9 -3.96 17.63 6.49
CA ALA A 9 -5.37 17.80 6.18
C ALA A 9 -5.64 18.97 5.20
N GLU A 10 -4.74 19.94 5.12
CA GLU A 10 -4.85 21.08 4.20
C GLU A 10 -4.49 20.73 2.76
N ILE A 11 -3.61 19.75 2.56
CA ILE A 11 -3.14 19.35 1.23
C ILE A 11 -4.24 18.53 0.54
N PRO A 12 -4.67 18.89 -0.69
CA PRO A 12 -5.62 18.10 -1.44
C PRO A 12 -5.13 16.66 -1.67
N ASP A 13 -6.03 15.69 -1.58
CA ASP A 13 -5.72 14.26 -1.74
C ASP A 13 -5.21 13.89 -3.15
N ASN A 14 -5.34 14.80 -4.12
CA ASN A 14 -4.86 14.65 -5.50
C ASN A 14 -3.66 15.56 -5.85
N ALA A 15 -3.15 16.34 -4.90
CA ALA A 15 -2.01 17.24 -5.13
C ALA A 15 -0.72 16.46 -5.44
N THR A 16 -0.60 15.27 -4.89
CA THR A 16 0.50 14.31 -5.10
C THR A 16 -0.06 12.91 -5.25
N PRO A 17 0.72 11.92 -5.73
CA PRO A 17 0.27 10.52 -5.78
C PRO A 17 -0.26 9.99 -4.44
N PHE A 18 0.34 10.41 -3.32
CA PHE A 18 -0.05 10.00 -1.97
C PHE A 18 -1.41 10.62 -1.55
N PRO A 19 -2.45 9.80 -1.34
CA PRO A 19 -3.83 10.29 -1.21
C PRO A 19 -4.31 10.45 0.24
N HIS A 20 -3.62 9.87 1.23
CA HIS A 20 -4.14 9.79 2.60
C HIS A 20 -3.94 11.12 3.34
N ARG A 21 -4.84 12.07 3.09
CA ARG A 21 -4.81 13.46 3.59
C ARG A 21 -5.93 13.70 4.60
N ALA A 22 -6.80 14.68 4.37
CA ALA A 22 -7.98 14.96 5.19
C ALA A 22 -8.84 13.70 5.41
N GLY A 23 -9.41 13.56 6.61
CA GLY A 23 -10.22 12.40 7.02
C GLY A 23 -9.43 11.23 7.61
N TYR A 24 -8.10 11.20 7.46
CA TYR A 24 -7.24 10.23 8.16
C TYR A 24 -6.74 10.83 9.48
N LEU A 25 -7.06 10.19 10.61
CA LEU A 25 -6.64 10.64 11.94
C LEU A 25 -5.16 10.33 12.24
N TYR A 26 -4.71 9.15 11.83
CA TYR A 26 -3.33 8.69 12.01
C TYR A 26 -3.02 7.53 11.08
N LYS A 27 -1.73 7.25 10.91
CA LYS A 27 -1.21 6.01 10.32
C LYS A 27 -0.72 5.08 11.41
N LEU A 28 -1.09 3.80 11.34
CA LEU A 28 -0.57 2.76 12.22
C LEU A 28 0.28 1.79 11.41
N GLN A 29 1.51 1.56 11.86
CA GLN A 29 2.44 0.60 11.28
C GLN A 29 2.61 -0.55 12.27
N TYR A 30 2.56 -1.78 11.76
CA TYR A 30 2.87 -2.97 12.52
C TYR A 30 4.21 -3.52 12.03
N MET A 31 5.12 -3.82 12.94
CA MET A 31 6.44 -4.36 12.61
C MET A 31 6.78 -5.50 13.55
N VAL A 32 7.45 -6.50 13.01
CA VAL A 32 8.07 -7.58 13.78
C VAL A 32 9.51 -7.64 13.32
N PHE A 33 10.43 -7.65 14.27
CA PHE A 33 11.85 -7.83 14.03
C PHE A 33 12.26 -9.15 14.67
N TRP A 34 13.20 -9.85 14.04
CA TRP A 34 13.84 -11.04 14.58
C TRP A 34 15.31 -11.05 14.17
N GLU A 35 16.14 -11.77 14.92
CA GLU A 35 17.56 -11.88 14.64
C GLU A 35 17.82 -12.85 13.48
N ALA A 36 18.95 -12.69 12.80
CA ALA A 36 19.33 -13.55 11.68
C ALA A 36 19.38 -15.05 12.07
N LYS A 37 19.80 -15.37 13.30
CA LYS A 37 19.82 -16.74 13.83
C LYS A 37 18.42 -17.39 13.89
N ASP A 38 17.39 -16.56 14.01
CA ASP A 38 15.98 -16.98 14.10
C ASP A 38 15.28 -16.99 12.73
N ALA A 39 16.00 -16.74 11.63
CA ALA A 39 15.43 -16.69 10.29
C ALA A 39 14.72 -17.99 9.87
N HIS A 40 15.14 -19.14 10.41
CA HIS A 40 14.45 -20.42 10.21
C HIS A 40 13.00 -20.41 10.73
N ASN A 41 12.67 -19.50 11.65
CA ASN A 41 11.32 -19.28 12.18
C ASN A 41 10.56 -18.13 11.49
N ALA A 42 11.03 -17.59 10.36
CA ALA A 42 10.42 -16.45 9.67
C ALA A 42 8.89 -16.56 9.51
N GLN A 43 8.41 -17.76 9.16
CA GLN A 43 6.98 -18.01 8.96
C GLN A 43 6.15 -17.79 10.23
N LYS A 44 6.71 -18.05 11.43
CA LYS A 44 6.06 -17.76 12.71
C LYS A 44 5.81 -16.26 12.85
N TYR A 45 6.81 -15.43 12.61
CA TYR A 45 6.73 -13.97 12.71
C TYR A 45 5.79 -13.37 11.65
N ILE A 46 5.90 -13.85 10.41
CA ILE A 46 5.01 -13.46 9.30
C ILE A 46 3.55 -13.84 9.61
N SER A 47 3.31 -15.06 10.13
CA SER A 47 1.95 -15.47 10.51
C SER A 47 1.37 -14.60 11.63
N TRP A 48 2.21 -14.18 12.59
CA TRP A 48 1.79 -13.34 13.70
C TRP A 48 1.38 -11.95 13.23
N ILE A 49 2.19 -11.32 12.37
CA ILE A 49 1.88 -9.97 11.88
C ILE A 49 0.62 -9.97 11.00
N ARG A 50 0.41 -11.02 10.20
CA ARG A 50 -0.82 -11.23 9.42
C ARG A 50 -2.05 -11.40 10.31
N ARG A 51 -1.94 -12.18 11.40
CA ARG A 51 -3.04 -12.31 12.38
C ARG A 51 -3.38 -10.96 13.03
N LEU A 52 -2.38 -10.18 13.43
CA LEU A 52 -2.59 -8.84 13.98
C LEU A 52 -3.26 -7.92 12.94
N TYR A 53 -2.76 -7.89 11.71
CA TYR A 53 -3.33 -7.10 10.62
C TYR A 53 -4.78 -7.49 10.31
N ASN A 54 -5.12 -8.77 10.39
CA ASN A 54 -6.50 -9.24 10.23
C ASN A 54 -7.39 -8.83 11.40
N TYR A 55 -6.89 -8.93 12.63
CA TYR A 55 -7.63 -8.55 13.84
C TYR A 55 -8.04 -7.08 13.84
N VAL A 56 -7.19 -6.18 13.34
CA VAL A 56 -7.45 -4.74 13.32
C VAL A 56 -8.33 -4.28 12.15
N THR A 57 -8.69 -5.19 11.23
CA THR A 57 -9.47 -4.87 10.02
C THR A 57 -10.73 -4.03 10.27
N PRO A 58 -11.61 -4.33 11.25
CA PRO A 58 -12.85 -3.57 11.44
C PRO A 58 -12.62 -2.14 11.95
N TYR A 59 -11.43 -1.84 12.47
CA TYR A 59 -11.10 -0.52 13.06
C TYR A 59 -10.28 0.36 12.11
N ALA A 60 -9.84 -0.18 10.97
CA ALA A 60 -9.05 0.54 9.97
C ALA A 60 -9.95 1.12 8.86
N SER A 61 -9.36 1.94 7.99
CA SER A 61 -10.02 2.36 6.74
C SER A 61 -10.49 1.15 5.93
N LYS A 62 -11.62 1.28 5.23
CA LYS A 62 -12.23 0.23 4.40
C LYS A 62 -12.69 0.80 3.05
N SER A 63 -12.78 -0.07 2.05
CA SER A 63 -13.30 0.24 0.70
C SER A 63 -12.61 1.41 -0.04
N PRO A 64 -11.28 1.36 -0.29
CA PRO A 64 -10.36 0.28 0.03
C PRO A 64 -9.70 0.44 1.41
N ARG A 65 -9.13 -0.66 1.92
CA ARG A 65 -8.23 -0.59 3.06
C ARG A 65 -6.92 0.07 2.63
N GLY A 66 -6.70 1.31 3.06
CA GLY A 66 -5.54 2.12 2.68
C GLY A 66 -4.22 1.53 3.14
N ALA A 67 -3.18 1.70 2.33
CA ALA A 67 -1.83 1.22 2.58
C ALA A 67 -0.81 2.30 2.18
N TYR A 68 0.40 2.25 2.72
CA TYR A 68 1.43 3.25 2.40
C TYR A 68 2.51 2.64 1.51
N PHE A 69 2.73 3.21 0.32
CA PHE A 69 3.59 2.63 -0.71
C PHE A 69 5.03 2.37 -0.24
N ASN A 70 5.59 3.22 0.64
CA ASN A 70 6.96 3.03 1.14
C ASN A 70 7.08 1.86 2.13
N TYR A 71 5.97 1.28 2.59
CA TYR A 71 5.93 0.01 3.31
C TYR A 71 5.29 -1.02 2.39
N ARG A 72 6.06 -1.48 1.39
CA ARG A 72 5.56 -2.44 0.40
C ARG A 72 5.10 -3.72 1.08
N ASP A 73 3.84 -4.06 0.83
CA ASP A 73 3.20 -5.28 1.27
C ASP A 73 2.79 -6.09 0.02
N LEU A 74 3.32 -7.30 -0.12
CA LEU A 74 2.96 -8.20 -1.21
C LEU A 74 1.67 -8.98 -0.92
N ASP A 75 1.23 -9.03 0.34
CA ASP A 75 0.00 -9.73 0.75
C ASP A 75 -1.27 -9.03 0.26
N ILE A 76 -1.19 -7.74 -0.09
CA ILE A 76 -2.34 -6.97 -0.62
C ILE A 76 -2.51 -7.09 -2.14
N GLY A 77 -1.58 -7.77 -2.82
CA GLY A 77 -1.62 -8.07 -4.25
C GLY A 77 -0.27 -7.87 -4.93
N VAL A 78 -0.03 -8.67 -5.97
CA VAL A 78 1.15 -8.61 -6.83
C VAL A 78 0.72 -8.66 -8.29
N ASN A 79 1.61 -8.21 -9.18
CA ASN A 79 1.49 -8.49 -10.61
C ASN A 79 2.14 -9.84 -10.93
N ASN A 80 1.90 -10.37 -12.12
CA ASN A 80 2.59 -11.55 -12.60
C ASN A 80 4.07 -11.23 -12.86
N ASP A 81 4.96 -12.21 -12.62
CA ASP A 81 6.41 -12.06 -12.84
C ASP A 81 6.75 -11.99 -14.34
N GLU A 82 5.94 -12.64 -15.18
CA GLU A 82 6.13 -12.71 -16.63
C GLU A 82 4.85 -12.34 -17.39
N GLY A 83 5.03 -11.79 -18.59
CA GLY A 83 3.95 -11.43 -19.49
C GLY A 83 3.27 -10.08 -19.21
N PRO A 84 2.15 -9.81 -19.90
CA PRO A 84 1.46 -8.53 -19.82
C PRO A 84 0.79 -8.32 -18.45
N ILE A 85 0.97 -7.13 -17.89
CA ILE A 85 0.34 -6.73 -16.63
C ILE A 85 -1.03 -6.12 -16.92
N SER A 86 -2.09 -6.75 -16.40
CA SER A 86 -3.43 -6.18 -16.48
C SER A 86 -3.60 -5.04 -15.47
N ILE A 87 -4.14 -3.91 -15.93
CA ILE A 87 -4.55 -2.79 -15.06
C ILE A 87 -5.56 -3.28 -14.01
N ALA A 88 -6.42 -4.25 -14.35
CA ALA A 88 -7.40 -4.78 -13.40
C ALA A 88 -6.72 -5.48 -12.21
N THR A 89 -5.68 -6.29 -12.46
CA THR A 89 -4.86 -6.92 -11.42
C THR A 89 -4.12 -5.87 -10.60
N ALA A 90 -3.47 -4.91 -11.28
CA ALA A 90 -2.75 -3.85 -10.61
C ALA A 90 -3.65 -2.95 -9.74
N LYS A 91 -4.92 -2.78 -10.14
CA LYS A 91 -5.89 -1.95 -9.43
C LYS A 91 -6.22 -2.51 -8.04
N VAL A 92 -6.16 -3.83 -7.84
CA VAL A 92 -6.45 -4.49 -6.54
C VAL A 92 -5.58 -3.92 -5.41
N TRP A 93 -4.28 -3.78 -5.66
CA TRP A 93 -3.33 -3.19 -4.71
C TRP A 93 -3.15 -1.68 -4.94
N GLY A 94 -3.22 -1.22 -6.18
CA GLY A 94 -2.94 0.16 -6.57
C GLY A 94 -3.88 1.18 -5.91
N VAL A 95 -5.18 0.86 -5.81
CA VAL A 95 -6.14 1.75 -5.13
C VAL A 95 -5.94 1.78 -3.62
N LYS A 96 -5.31 0.77 -3.01
CA LYS A 96 -4.98 0.78 -1.58
C LYS A 96 -3.88 1.81 -1.29
N TYR A 97 -2.87 1.91 -2.17
CA TYR A 97 -1.79 2.89 -2.03
C TYR A 97 -2.15 4.30 -2.52
N PHE A 98 -2.91 4.40 -3.61
CA PHE A 98 -3.08 5.64 -4.36
C PHE A 98 -4.53 6.11 -4.47
N SER A 99 -5.50 5.33 -3.96
CA SER A 99 -6.93 5.67 -4.03
C SER A 99 -7.33 6.06 -5.47
N LYS A 100 -8.09 7.14 -5.63
CA LYS A 100 -8.48 7.70 -6.93
C LYS A 100 -7.29 8.15 -7.81
N ASN A 101 -6.13 8.42 -7.22
CA ASN A 101 -4.95 8.86 -7.98
C ASN A 101 -4.32 7.73 -8.81
N PHE A 102 -4.68 6.47 -8.55
CA PHE A 102 -4.19 5.33 -9.33
C PHE A 102 -4.40 5.51 -10.84
N ASN A 103 -5.58 5.98 -11.27
CA ASN A 103 -5.88 6.15 -12.69
C ASN A 103 -4.96 7.17 -13.36
N ARG A 104 -4.67 8.29 -12.66
CA ARG A 104 -3.73 9.31 -13.15
C ARG A 104 -2.32 8.75 -13.26
N LEU A 105 -1.90 7.91 -12.31
CA LEU A 105 -0.59 7.25 -12.34
C LEU A 105 -0.46 6.29 -13.52
N VAL A 106 -1.49 5.49 -13.79
CA VAL A 106 -1.53 4.61 -14.98
C VAL A 106 -1.37 5.43 -16.25
N GLN A 107 -2.10 6.54 -16.40
CA GLN A 107 -1.99 7.41 -17.58
C GLN A 107 -0.58 7.99 -17.77
N VAL A 108 0.06 8.44 -16.69
CA VAL A 108 1.44 8.94 -16.74
C VAL A 108 2.38 7.81 -17.14
N LYS A 109 2.30 6.66 -16.47
CA LYS A 109 3.13 5.48 -16.75
C LYS A 109 3.03 5.05 -18.21
N THR A 110 1.82 4.94 -18.77
CA THR A 110 1.59 4.57 -20.17
C THR A 110 2.24 5.54 -21.15
N ARG A 111 2.32 6.84 -20.82
CA ARG A 111 2.95 7.84 -21.71
C ARG A 111 4.47 7.85 -21.61
N VAL A 112 5.01 7.72 -20.41
CA VAL A 112 6.46 7.90 -20.16
C VAL A 112 7.25 6.60 -20.30
N ASP A 113 6.59 5.46 -20.16
CA ASP A 113 7.19 4.13 -20.29
C ASP A 113 6.18 3.15 -20.92
N PRO A 114 5.86 3.31 -22.21
CA PRO A 114 4.86 2.51 -22.91
C PRO A 114 5.25 1.03 -23.05
N GLU A 115 6.55 0.73 -23.10
CA GLU A 115 7.09 -0.64 -23.15
C GLU A 115 7.15 -1.29 -21.76
N ASN A 116 6.85 -0.52 -20.71
CA ASN A 116 6.86 -0.95 -19.33
C ASN A 116 8.23 -1.53 -18.90
N PHE A 117 9.32 -0.88 -19.34
CA PHE A 117 10.69 -1.26 -19.01
C PHE A 117 10.94 -1.25 -17.50
N PHE A 118 10.44 -0.22 -16.80
CA PHE A 118 10.52 -0.13 -15.34
C PHE A 118 9.31 -0.80 -14.68
N ARG A 119 9.41 -2.10 -14.41
CA ARG A 119 8.35 -2.90 -13.76
C ARG A 119 8.77 -3.44 -12.40
#